data_AF-A0A5C3LKC5-F1
#
_entry.id   AF-A0A5C3LKC5-F1
#
_cell.length_a   1.000
_cell.length_b   1.000
_cell.length_c   1.000
_cell.angle_alpha   90.00
_cell.angle_beta   90.00
_cell.angle_gamma   90.00
#
_symmetry.space_group_name_H-M   'P 1'
#
loop_
_entity.id
_entity.type
_entity.pdbx_description
1 polymer ?
#
loop_
_entity_poly.entity_id
_entity_poly.type
_entity_poly.pdbx_seq_one_letter_code
_entity_poly.pdbx_strand_id
1 'polypeptide(L)'
;AGATIKHSKNAHGINVPRKHFSVKSYSDIFLIKSDIYSLQHGQPVINENRMFKTAPVIKLSDHFKKRFKIPKILKLDHLMATGEECFGRNVTLRGTDIDTLPANLLVANEGQRIGIPDGCILENRLLSDN
;
A
#
# COMPACT_ATOMS: atom_id res chain seq x y z
N ALA A 1 -3.08 14.59 26.04
CA ALA A 1 -2.47 13.45 26.75
C ALA A 1 -0.96 13.63 26.97
N GLY A 2 -0.12 13.73 25.92
CA GLY A 2 1.35 13.83 26.10
C GLY A 2 1.87 15.09 26.80
N ALA A 3 1.16 16.23 26.71
CA ALA A 3 1.57 17.49 27.31
C ALA A 3 1.57 17.51 28.86
N THR A 4 0.89 16.55 29.50
CA THR A 4 0.81 16.44 30.97
C THR A 4 2.03 15.74 31.58
N ILE A 5 2.83 15.04 30.76
CA ILE A 5 4.01 14.29 31.18
C ILE A 5 5.03 15.20 31.90
N LYS A 6 5.12 16.48 31.53
CA LYS A 6 6.00 17.48 32.15
C LYS A 6 5.69 17.78 33.64
N HIS A 7 4.48 17.50 34.09
CA HIS A 7 4.06 17.73 35.49
C HIS A 7 4.18 16.46 36.36
N SER A 8 4.66 15.35 35.79
CA SER A 8 4.81 14.08 36.51
C SER A 8 6.22 13.96 37.08
N LYS A 9 6.34 13.87 38.41
CA LYS A 9 7.60 13.54 39.08
C LYS A 9 7.95 12.09 38.68
N ASN A 10 9.04 11.91 37.91
CA ASN A 10 9.55 10.64 37.35
C ASN A 10 9.05 10.21 35.95
N ALA A 11 8.63 11.13 35.09
CA ALA A 11 8.41 10.81 33.68
C ALA A 11 9.70 10.33 32.97
N HIS A 12 9.64 9.20 32.26
CA HIS A 12 10.73 8.66 31.46
C HIS A 12 10.22 8.20 30.09
N GLY A 13 11.01 8.43 29.05
CA GLY A 13 10.74 7.93 27.71
C GLY A 13 11.35 6.54 27.51
N ILE A 14 10.59 5.62 26.91
CA ILE A 14 11.12 4.33 26.45
C ILE A 14 11.18 4.33 24.92
N ASN A 15 12.32 3.95 24.35
CA ASN A 15 12.44 3.75 22.92
C ASN A 15 11.83 2.39 22.57
N VAL A 16 10.64 2.39 21.98
CA VAL A 16 9.98 1.18 21.53
C VAL A 16 10.33 0.97 20.06
N PRO A 17 10.88 -0.20 19.68
CA PRO A 17 11.07 -0.53 18.27
C PRO A 17 9.75 -0.35 17.53
N ARG A 18 9.79 0.23 16.33
CA ARG A 18 8.60 0.50 15.50
C ARG A 18 8.00 -0.80 14.95
N LYS A 19 7.46 -1.63 15.85
CA LYS A 19 6.76 -2.89 15.57
C LYS A 19 5.25 -2.71 15.46
N HIS A 20 4.72 -1.61 16.02
CA HIS A 20 3.30 -1.30 15.91
C HIS A 20 3.03 -0.57 14.59
N PHE A 21 2.22 -1.19 13.73
CA PHE A 21 1.75 -0.60 12.49
C PHE A 21 0.63 0.41 12.79
N SER A 22 0.85 1.69 12.52
CA SER A 22 -0.16 2.73 12.69
C SER A 22 -0.79 3.07 11.34
N VAL A 23 -2.11 2.97 11.25
CA VAL A 23 -2.87 3.36 10.06
C VAL A 23 -3.08 4.88 10.09
N LYS A 24 -2.50 5.60 9.13
CA LYS A 24 -2.63 7.06 9.00
C LYS A 24 -3.27 7.47 7.68
N SER A 25 -3.28 6.59 6.69
CA SER A 25 -3.72 6.85 5.33
C SER A 25 -4.47 5.66 4.73
N TYR A 26 -5.17 5.88 3.62
CA TYR A 26 -5.77 4.79 2.84
C TYR A 26 -4.72 3.86 2.25
N SER A 27 -3.51 4.36 1.95
CA SER A 27 -2.38 3.52 1.55
C SER A 27 -2.02 2.48 2.61
N ASP A 28 -2.08 2.84 3.89
CA ASP A 28 -1.81 1.91 5.00
C ASP A 28 -2.89 0.82 5.07
N ILE A 29 -4.16 1.19 4.86
CA ILE A 29 -5.28 0.25 4.80
C ILE A 29 -5.13 -0.68 3.59
N PHE A 30 -4.73 -0.14 2.44
CA PHE A 30 -4.48 -0.91 1.23
C PHE A 30 -3.40 -1.97 1.48
N LEU A 31 -2.28 -1.58 2.10
CA LEU A 31 -1.19 -2.48 2.45
C LEU A 31 -1.66 -3.61 3.38
N ILE A 32 -2.32 -3.29 4.51
CA ILE A 32 -2.75 -4.32 5.48
C ILE A 32 -3.73 -5.31 4.85
N LYS A 33 -4.63 -4.84 3.97
CA LYS A 33 -5.64 -5.70 3.33
C LYS A 33 -5.09 -6.52 2.16
N SER A 34 -3.91 -6.16 1.65
CA SER A 34 -3.26 -6.85 0.54
C SER A 34 -2.53 -8.12 0.99
N ASP A 35 -2.01 -8.87 0.03
CA ASP A 35 -1.17 -10.04 0.24
C ASP A 35 0.25 -9.72 0.72
N ILE A 36 0.60 -8.44 0.95
CA ILE A 36 1.88 -8.03 1.58
C ILE A 36 1.94 -8.44 3.04
N TYR A 37 0.82 -8.40 3.75
CA TYR A 37 0.76 -8.72 5.18
C TYR A 37 -0.13 -9.93 5.42
N SER A 38 0.31 -10.78 6.34
CA SER A 38 -0.48 -11.86 6.92
C SER A 38 -0.80 -11.50 8.38
N LEU A 39 -1.98 -11.90 8.88
CA LEU A 39 -2.31 -11.72 10.29
C LEU A 39 -1.80 -12.91 11.08
N GLN A 40 -0.82 -12.67 11.95
CA GLN A 40 -0.33 -13.66 12.91
C GLN A 40 -0.60 -13.14 14.32
N HIS A 41 -1.38 -13.88 15.10
CA HIS A 41 -1.77 -13.48 16.48
C HIS A 41 -2.33 -12.05 16.59
N GLY A 42 -3.08 -11.61 15.57
CA GLY A 42 -3.67 -10.26 15.53
C GLY A 42 -2.69 -9.14 15.15
N GLN A 43 -1.45 -9.47 14.77
CA GLN A 43 -0.47 -8.51 14.28
C GLN A 43 -0.21 -8.74 12.77
N PRO A 44 -0.16 -7.66 11.96
CA PRO A 44 0.24 -7.77 10.57
C PRO A 44 1.75 -8.07 10.47
N VAL A 45 2.10 -9.22 9.90
CA VAL A 45 3.47 -9.68 9.64
C VAL A 45 3.68 -9.73 8.13
N ILE A 46 4.82 -9.22 7.65
CA ILE A 46 5.16 -9.26 6.23
C ILE A 46 5.14 -10.70 5.71
N ASN A 47 4.51 -10.91 4.56
CA ASN A 47 4.39 -12.21 3.91
C ASN A 47 5.78 -12.76 3.54
N GLU A 48 6.05 -14.00 3.95
CA GLU A 48 7.33 -14.67 3.72
C GLU A 48 7.64 -14.90 2.23
N ASN A 49 6.59 -14.97 1.40
CA ASN A 49 6.73 -15.10 -0.04
C ASN A 49 7.20 -13.80 -0.72
N ARG A 50 7.30 -12.68 0.01
CA ARG A 50 7.85 -11.44 -0.53
C ARG A 50 9.37 -11.54 -0.54
N MET A 51 9.96 -11.40 -1.74
CA MET A 51 11.42 -11.41 -1.92
C MET A 51 12.11 -10.34 -1.07
N PHE A 52 11.53 -9.13 -1.02
CA PHE A 52 12.03 -8.04 -0.19
C PHE A 52 11.23 -7.96 1.12
N LYS A 53 11.90 -7.98 2.27
CA LYS A 53 11.24 -7.86 3.60
C LYS A 53 10.80 -6.44 3.97
N THR A 54 10.65 -5.57 2.97
CA THR A 54 10.13 -4.21 3.11
C THR A 54 8.64 -4.15 2.73
N ALA A 55 7.99 -3.00 2.85
CA ALA A 55 6.69 -2.78 2.25
C ALA A 55 6.87 -1.97 0.95
N PRO A 56 6.03 -2.17 -0.08
CA PRO A 56 6.05 -1.30 -1.25
C PRO A 56 5.65 0.13 -0.90
N VAL A 57 6.12 1.09 -1.69
CA VAL A 57 5.71 2.48 -1.59
C VAL A 57 4.38 2.66 -2.31
N ILE A 58 3.31 2.93 -1.55
CA ILE A 58 1.97 3.14 -2.08
C ILE A 58 1.51 4.57 -1.87
N LYS A 59 1.22 5.28 -2.96
CA LYS A 59 0.69 6.64 -2.99
C LYS A 59 -0.68 6.64 -3.66
N LEU A 60 -1.74 6.59 -2.84
CA LEU A 60 -3.12 6.73 -3.31
C LEU A 60 -3.58 8.17 -3.10
N SER A 61 -4.30 8.73 -4.07
CA SER A 61 -4.94 10.04 -3.93
C SER A 61 -6.11 10.02 -2.94
N ASP A 62 -6.50 11.19 -2.44
CA ASP A 62 -7.64 11.35 -1.53
C ASP A 62 -9.00 10.95 -2.14
N HIS A 63 -9.06 10.74 -3.45
CA HIS A 63 -10.24 10.30 -4.18
C HIS A 63 -10.49 8.79 -4.06
N PHE A 64 -9.53 8.02 -3.52
CA PHE A 64 -9.66 6.59 -3.21
C PHE A 64 -10.55 6.32 -1.97
N LYS A 65 -11.72 6.96 -1.89
CA LYS A 65 -12.63 6.88 -0.75
C LYS A 65 -13.85 6.04 -1.11
N LYS A 66 -13.71 4.70 -0.99
CA LYS A 66 -14.65 3.77 -0.33
C LYS A 66 -14.88 2.40 -0.99
N ARG A 67 -14.48 2.11 -2.24
CA ARG A 67 -14.93 0.86 -2.92
C ARG A 67 -13.92 0.20 -3.87
N PHE A 68 -12.66 0.04 -3.46
CA PHE A 68 -11.69 -0.71 -4.27
C PHE A 68 -11.63 -2.19 -3.87
N LYS A 69 -11.55 -3.07 -4.87
CA LYS A 69 -11.09 -4.46 -4.70
C LYS A 69 -9.59 -4.41 -4.46
N ILE A 70 -9.09 -5.23 -3.54
CA ILE A 70 -7.65 -5.29 -3.26
C ILE A 70 -6.99 -6.20 -4.32
N PRO A 71 -6.10 -5.68 -5.17
CA PRO A 71 -5.31 -6.52 -6.06
C PRO A 71 -4.22 -7.28 -5.30
N LYS A 72 -3.69 -8.34 -5.91
CA LYS A 72 -2.49 -9.01 -5.45
C LYS A 72 -1.27 -8.19 -5.84
N ILE A 73 -0.42 -7.86 -4.87
CA ILE A 73 0.72 -6.95 -5.03
C ILE A 73 2.02 -7.51 -4.44
N LEU A 74 2.09 -8.83 -4.21
CA LEU A 74 3.26 -9.48 -3.59
C LEU A 74 4.61 -9.11 -4.23
N LYS A 75 4.65 -8.93 -5.56
CA LYS A 75 5.85 -8.57 -6.32
C LYS A 75 5.93 -7.08 -6.66
N LEU A 76 5.16 -6.23 -5.99
CA LEU A 76 5.14 -4.80 -6.25
C LEU A 76 6.18 -4.08 -5.39
N ASP A 77 6.78 -3.03 -5.94
CA ASP A 77 7.68 -2.12 -5.21
C ASP A 77 7.13 -0.70 -5.09
N HIS A 78 6.50 -0.19 -6.15
CA HIS A 78 5.91 1.14 -6.18
C HIS A 78 4.51 1.06 -6.80
N LEU A 79 3.56 1.79 -6.22
CA LEU A 79 2.25 2.06 -6.80
C LEU A 79 1.91 3.51 -6.51
N MET A 80 1.69 4.27 -7.57
CA MET A 80 0.95 5.53 -7.50
C MET A 80 -0.42 5.28 -8.11
N ALA A 81 -1.44 5.94 -7.60
CA ALA A 81 -2.78 5.87 -8.15
C ALA A 81 -3.49 7.19 -7.83
N THR A 82 -3.89 7.90 -8.87
CA THR A 82 -4.56 9.20 -8.80
C THR A 82 -5.97 9.05 -9.39
N GLY A 83 -6.99 9.80 -8.98
CA GLY A 83 -8.36 9.62 -9.50
C GLY A 83 -9.20 8.46 -8.90
N GLU A 84 -10.36 8.19 -9.53
CA GLU A 84 -11.30 7.10 -9.17
C GLU A 84 -10.97 5.85 -9.99
N GLU A 85 -9.96 5.08 -9.57
CA GLU A 85 -9.64 3.81 -10.22
C GLU A 85 -10.50 2.67 -9.65
N CYS A 86 -11.06 1.85 -10.54
CA CYS A 86 -11.81 0.66 -10.18
C CYS A 86 -10.99 -0.58 -10.58
N PHE A 87 -10.33 -1.20 -9.59
CA PHE A 87 -9.78 -2.54 -9.77
C PHE A 87 -10.91 -3.58 -9.85
N GLY A 88 -10.89 -4.38 -10.90
CA GLY A 88 -11.67 -5.60 -11.00
C GLY A 88 -11.28 -6.65 -9.96
N ARG A 89 -11.97 -7.78 -9.97
CA ARG A 89 -11.66 -8.94 -9.12
C ARG A 89 -10.38 -9.62 -9.61
N ASN A 90 -9.60 -10.17 -8.68
CA ASN A 90 -8.39 -10.96 -9.00
C ASN A 90 -7.33 -10.22 -9.85
N VAL A 91 -7.31 -8.89 -9.82
CA VAL A 91 -6.24 -8.10 -10.45
C VAL A 91 -4.92 -8.38 -9.74
N THR A 92 -3.84 -8.46 -10.51
CA THR A 92 -2.48 -8.66 -9.98
C THR A 92 -1.57 -7.56 -10.50
N LEU A 93 -0.89 -6.83 -9.61
CA LEU A 93 0.11 -5.82 -9.96
C LEU A 93 1.50 -6.36 -9.59
N ARG A 94 2.45 -6.34 -10.52
CA ARG A 94 3.81 -6.88 -10.30
C ARG A 94 4.85 -5.93 -10.87
N GLY A 95 5.91 -5.64 -10.09
CA GLY A 95 7.08 -4.88 -10.51
C GLY A 95 7.98 -5.68 -11.46
N THR A 96 9.01 -5.00 -11.96
CA THR A 96 10.07 -5.57 -12.78
C THR A 96 10.79 -6.71 -12.06
N ASP A 97 11.16 -7.75 -12.82
CA ASP A 97 12.23 -8.65 -12.39
C ASP A 97 13.52 -7.84 -12.17
N ILE A 98 14.38 -8.39 -11.31
CA ILE A 98 15.43 -7.74 -10.49
C ILE A 98 16.49 -6.87 -11.21
N ASP A 99 16.44 -6.70 -12.53
CA ASP A 99 17.49 -6.09 -13.35
C ASP A 99 17.09 -4.80 -14.09
N THR A 100 15.87 -4.28 -13.94
CA THR A 100 15.48 -3.02 -14.60
C THR A 100 14.63 -2.14 -13.70
N LEU A 101 15.01 -0.85 -13.63
CA LEU A 101 14.47 0.28 -12.86
C LEU A 101 13.11 0.07 -12.14
N PRO A 102 12.97 0.54 -10.88
CA PRO A 102 11.72 0.44 -10.13
C PRO A 102 10.67 1.36 -10.75
N ALA A 103 9.82 0.83 -11.64
CA ALA A 103 8.82 1.66 -12.31
C ALA A 103 7.52 0.91 -12.56
N ASN A 104 6.71 0.82 -11.50
CA ASN A 104 5.27 0.67 -11.67
C ASN A 104 4.57 1.93 -11.17
N LEU A 105 4.32 2.85 -12.09
CA LEU A 105 3.53 4.05 -11.85
C LEU A 105 2.20 3.87 -12.58
N LEU A 106 1.14 3.57 -11.85
CA LEU A 106 -0.22 3.77 -12.36
C LEU A 106 -0.54 5.27 -12.18
N VAL A 107 -1.05 5.93 -13.21
CA VAL A 107 -1.42 7.35 -13.14
C VAL A 107 -2.77 7.52 -13.80
N ALA A 108 -3.86 7.24 -13.09
CA ALA A 108 -5.14 7.78 -13.52
C ALA A 108 -5.19 9.29 -13.23
N ASN A 109 -5.42 10.11 -14.24
CA ASN A 109 -5.51 11.55 -14.06
C ASN A 109 -6.73 11.91 -13.17
N GLU A 110 -6.64 13.02 -12.44
CA GLU A 110 -7.76 13.52 -11.63
C GLU A 110 -9.02 13.69 -12.50
N GLY A 111 -10.13 13.08 -12.08
CA GLY A 111 -11.41 13.17 -12.78
C GLY A 111 -11.70 12.06 -13.81
N GLN A 112 -10.73 11.18 -14.11
CA GLN A 112 -10.93 10.04 -15.02
C GLN A 112 -11.11 8.73 -14.25
N ARG A 113 -11.97 7.86 -14.78
CA ARG A 113 -12.24 6.51 -14.25
C ARG A 113 -11.53 5.48 -15.10
N ILE A 114 -10.36 5.02 -14.67
CA ILE A 114 -9.71 3.87 -15.28
C ILE A 114 -10.27 2.60 -14.63
N GLY A 115 -10.98 1.81 -15.44
CA GLY A 115 -11.51 0.50 -15.05
C GLY A 115 -10.53 -0.61 -15.45
N ILE A 116 -9.91 -1.26 -14.48
CA ILE A 116 -9.05 -2.42 -14.74
C ILE A 116 -9.94 -3.68 -14.69
N PRO A 117 -9.99 -4.50 -15.76
CA PRO A 117 -10.90 -5.64 -15.83
C PRO A 117 -10.52 -6.76 -14.86
N ASP A 118 -11.50 -7.64 -14.58
CA ASP A 118 -11.31 -8.81 -13.74
C ASP A 118 -10.20 -9.73 -14.29
N GLY A 119 -9.33 -10.22 -13.40
CA GLY A 119 -8.21 -11.11 -13.74
C GLY A 119 -7.03 -10.45 -14.46
N CYS A 120 -7.07 -9.13 -14.66
CA CYS A 120 -5.98 -8.42 -15.33
C CYS A 120 -4.67 -8.51 -14.53
N ILE A 121 -3.58 -8.80 -15.24
CA ILE A 121 -2.23 -8.76 -14.69
C ILE A 121 -1.53 -7.55 -15.31
N LEU A 122 -1.11 -6.61 -14.46
CA LEU A 122 -0.39 -5.41 -14.85
C LEU A 122 1.06 -5.53 -14.40
N GLU A 123 1.96 -5.54 -15.37
CA GLU A 123 3.41 -5.59 -15.18
C GLU A 123 4.02 -4.41 -15.94
N ASN A 124 4.72 -3.50 -15.24
CA ASN A 124 5.46 -2.37 -15.84
C ASN A 124 4.64 -1.49 -16.79
N ARG A 125 3.38 -1.20 -16.44
CA ARG A 125 2.49 -0.35 -17.24
C ARG A 125 2.26 1.00 -16.59
N LEU A 126 2.57 2.05 -17.34
CA LEU A 126 1.94 3.34 -17.17
C LEU A 126 0.58 3.28 -17.87
N LEU A 127 -0.50 3.31 -17.09
CA LEU A 127 -1.83 3.56 -17.62
C LEU A 127 -2.11 5.04 -17.40
N SER A 128 -2.04 5.82 -18.47
CA SER A 128 -2.54 7.18 -18.56
C SER A 128 -3.49 7.20 -19.75
N ASP A 129 -4.78 7.40 -19.49
CA ASP A 129 -5.75 7.64 -20.56
C ASP A 129 -5.59 9.08 -21.07
N ASN A 130 -5.86 9.30 -22.36
CA ASN A 130 -5.64 10.57 -23.04
C ASN A 130 -6.76 11.59 -22.74
#